data_AF-A0A7C7BMR4-F1
#
_entry.id   AF-A0A7C7BMR4-F1
#
_cell.length_a   1.000
_cell.length_b   1.000
_cell.length_c   1.000
_cell.angle_alpha   90.00
_cell.angle_beta   90.00
_cell.angle_gamma   90.00
#
_symmetry.space_group_name_H-M   'P 1'
#
loop_
_entity.id
_entity.type
_entity.pdbx_description
1 polymer ?
#
loop_
_entity_poly.entity_id
_entity_poly.type
_entity_poly.pdbx_seq_one_letter_code
_entity_poly.pdbx_strand_id
1 'polypeptide(L)'
;QALEHFDKSLKIREEIGDKKGMAISLGNIGNIYDDQGNYEKALVYCTKALSIAQEIGNVVTIEEASNNLWGTYKKLGKHSQALEMHELYIEMRDSINSEENTKATIRLQLQYEYEKEKALDEARHQQKEKQQQLATLFAAGALALVLVFTLFILNRLKITRRQKNVIEQQKQEVEHKNKEVTDSIEYAKRIQDAVLTSSGYIENALPQNFILYKPRDIVSGDFYWVYQNSQDQVFFTVADCTGHGVPGAFMSMIGSSLLNEIVIENGIQEPDKVLYEIRTHIINSLGQTGATGEARDGMDMALCRLDKKEGKISYAGAYNPLCIIRNGELVEHKGTRRPIGYFLGRSIPFEKQEVNVQEGDMAYIF
;
A
#
# COMPACT_ATOMS: atom_id res chain seq x y z
N GLN A 1 -4.61 -103.29 37.66
CA GLN A 1 -4.46 -102.52 36.41
C GLN A 1 -3.41 -101.42 36.55
N ALA A 2 -3.47 -100.52 37.54
CA ALA A 2 -2.48 -99.42 37.69
C ALA A 2 -1.00 -99.87 37.83
N LEU A 3 -0.70 -100.87 38.67
CA LEU A 3 0.67 -101.39 38.83
C LEU A 3 1.29 -101.85 37.51
N GLU A 4 0.53 -102.57 36.67
CA GLU A 4 1.02 -103.08 35.39
C GLU A 4 1.41 -101.94 34.42
N HIS A 5 0.67 -100.83 34.44
CA HIS A 5 1.00 -99.66 33.62
C HIS A 5 2.24 -98.93 34.14
N PHE A 6 2.40 -98.79 35.46
CA PHE A 6 3.59 -98.17 36.02
C PHE A 6 4.84 -99.03 35.87
N ASP A 7 4.73 -100.36 35.95
CA ASP A 7 5.86 -101.27 35.68
C ASP A 7 6.29 -101.19 34.20
N LYS A 8 5.33 -101.15 33.26
CA LYS A 8 5.63 -100.91 31.83
C LYS A 8 6.28 -99.55 31.62
N SER A 9 5.77 -98.51 32.27
CA SER A 9 6.33 -97.16 32.19
C SER A 9 7.75 -97.11 32.77
N LEU A 10 7.98 -97.77 33.90
CA LEU A 10 9.30 -97.85 34.54
C LEU A 10 10.30 -98.53 33.61
N LYS A 11 9.93 -99.65 32.98
CA LYS A 11 10.79 -100.36 32.03
C LYS A 11 11.17 -99.50 30.82
N ILE A 12 10.20 -98.77 30.25
CA ILE A 12 10.49 -97.84 29.14
C ILE A 12 11.42 -96.72 29.61
N ARG A 13 11.17 -96.16 30.80
CA ARG A 13 11.99 -95.09 31.38
C ARG A 13 13.41 -95.56 31.69
N GLU A 14 13.59 -96.80 32.12
CA GLU A 14 14.87 -97.48 32.27
C GLU A 14 15.59 -97.62 30.91
N GLU A 15 14.90 -98.08 29.86
CA GLU A 15 15.47 -98.26 28.52
C GLU A 15 15.96 -96.94 27.89
N ILE A 16 15.28 -95.83 28.16
CA ILE A 16 15.65 -94.50 27.65
C ILE A 16 16.55 -93.70 28.59
N GLY A 17 16.87 -94.24 29.78
CA GLY A 17 17.68 -93.55 30.79
C GLY A 17 17.02 -92.32 31.42
N ASP A 18 15.69 -92.20 31.38
CA ASP A 18 14.95 -91.09 32.01
C ASP A 18 14.88 -91.28 33.53
N LYS A 19 15.95 -90.91 34.22
CA LYS A 19 16.05 -91.03 35.68
C LYS A 19 14.94 -90.28 36.42
N LYS A 20 14.51 -89.11 35.94
CA LYS A 20 13.40 -88.35 36.57
C LYS A 20 12.10 -89.12 36.44
N GLY A 21 11.78 -89.58 35.23
CA GLY A 21 10.64 -90.46 35.00
C GLY A 21 10.72 -91.72 35.85
N MET A 22 11.87 -92.39 35.92
CA MET A 22 12.05 -93.60 36.73
C MET A 22 11.67 -93.37 38.19
N ALA A 23 12.18 -92.29 38.80
CA ALA A 23 11.88 -91.92 40.18
C ALA A 23 10.36 -91.69 40.38
N ILE A 24 9.70 -90.95 39.48
CA ILE A 24 8.25 -90.73 39.55
C ILE A 24 7.47 -92.04 39.42
N SER A 25 7.85 -92.92 38.50
CA SER A 25 7.20 -94.23 38.35
C SER A 25 7.34 -95.08 39.61
N LEU A 26 8.55 -95.15 40.17
CA LEU A 26 8.82 -95.90 41.40
C LEU A 26 8.05 -95.33 42.60
N GLY A 27 7.98 -94.01 42.74
CA GLY A 27 7.21 -93.36 43.81
C GLY A 27 5.72 -93.68 43.72
N ASN A 28 5.16 -93.65 42.51
CA ASN A 28 3.76 -94.04 42.27
C ASN A 28 3.50 -95.52 42.55
N ILE A 29 4.40 -96.43 42.13
CA ILE A 29 4.31 -97.87 42.45
C ILE A 29 4.34 -98.07 43.97
N GLY A 30 5.23 -97.35 44.66
CA GLY A 30 5.34 -97.37 46.11
C GLY A 30 4.06 -96.93 46.80
N ASN A 31 3.47 -95.80 46.37
CA ASN A 31 2.17 -95.34 46.88
C ASN A 31 1.04 -96.34 46.65
N ILE A 32 0.99 -97.00 45.48
CA ILE A 32 -0.05 -98.01 45.23
C ILE A 32 0.10 -99.19 46.20
N TYR A 33 1.33 -99.63 46.49
CA TYR A 33 1.54 -100.67 47.50
C TYR A 33 1.20 -100.20 48.92
N ASP A 34 1.44 -98.92 49.23
CA ASP A 34 1.10 -98.31 50.51
C ASP A 34 -0.42 -98.30 50.73
N ASP A 35 -1.18 -97.91 49.71
CA ASP A 35 -2.65 -97.90 49.72
C ASP A 35 -3.24 -99.31 49.79
N GLN A 36 -2.55 -100.32 49.25
CA GLN A 36 -2.92 -101.73 49.35
C GLN A 36 -2.61 -102.35 50.72
N GLY A 37 -2.00 -101.59 51.65
CA GLY A 37 -1.56 -102.09 52.95
C GLY A 37 -0.29 -102.94 52.90
N ASN A 38 0.39 -103.01 51.74
CA ASN A 38 1.67 -103.70 51.59
C ASN A 38 2.83 -102.74 51.82
N TYR A 39 2.97 -102.30 53.06
CA TYR A 39 3.89 -101.22 53.44
C TYR A 39 5.37 -101.58 53.21
N GLU A 40 5.75 -102.85 53.36
CA GLU A 40 7.13 -103.27 53.12
C GLU A 40 7.52 -103.15 51.64
N LYS A 41 6.60 -103.48 50.71
CA LYS A 41 6.84 -103.20 49.28
C LYS A 41 6.85 -101.70 49.00
N ALA A 42 5.94 -100.94 49.60
CA ALA A 42 5.89 -99.49 49.43
C ALA A 42 7.22 -98.83 49.79
N LEU A 43 7.82 -99.23 50.93
CA LEU A 43 9.13 -98.73 51.36
C LEU A 43 10.23 -99.01 50.33
N VAL A 44 10.28 -100.22 49.77
CA VAL A 44 11.30 -100.57 48.77
C VAL A 44 11.19 -99.66 47.54
N TYR A 45 9.99 -99.45 47.02
CA TYR A 45 9.79 -98.65 45.82
C TYR A 45 9.98 -97.16 46.07
N CYS A 46 9.42 -96.61 47.17
CA CYS A 46 9.60 -95.21 47.52
C CYS A 46 11.06 -94.87 47.89
N THR A 47 11.80 -95.79 48.52
CA THR A 47 13.24 -95.56 48.83
C THR A 47 14.08 -95.53 47.55
N LYS A 48 13.77 -96.39 46.58
CA LYS A 48 14.42 -96.32 45.26
C LYS A 48 14.08 -95.01 44.52
N ALA A 49 12.82 -94.57 44.59
CA ALA A 49 12.39 -93.30 44.02
C ALA A 49 13.18 -92.13 44.62
N LEU A 50 13.29 -92.09 45.95
CA LEU A 50 14.04 -91.05 46.66
C LEU A 50 15.53 -91.08 46.28
N SER A 51 16.15 -92.24 46.23
CA SER A 51 17.57 -92.38 45.88
C SER A 51 17.86 -91.86 44.46
N ILE A 52 17.01 -92.20 43.48
CA ILE A 52 17.19 -91.70 42.10
C ILE A 52 16.94 -90.19 42.07
N ALA A 53 15.92 -89.69 42.77
CA ALA A 53 15.61 -88.27 42.82
C ALA A 53 16.76 -87.44 43.43
N GLN A 54 17.41 -87.96 44.47
CA GLN A 54 18.60 -87.37 45.09
C GLN A 54 19.81 -87.42 44.14
N GLU A 55 20.01 -88.52 43.41
CA GLU A 55 21.11 -88.65 42.45
C GLU A 55 21.04 -87.59 41.34
N ILE A 56 19.83 -87.27 40.86
CA ILE A 56 19.63 -86.25 39.82
C ILE A 56 19.44 -84.84 40.39
N GLY A 57 19.45 -84.67 41.71
CA GLY A 57 19.22 -83.38 42.38
C GLY A 57 17.86 -82.75 42.04
N ASN A 58 16.83 -83.54 41.75
CA ASN A 58 15.53 -82.99 41.38
C ASN A 58 14.70 -82.70 42.64
N VAL A 59 14.73 -81.44 43.09
CA VAL A 59 14.05 -80.95 44.30
C VAL A 59 12.57 -81.36 44.37
N VAL A 60 11.83 -81.25 43.25
CA VAL A 60 10.40 -81.62 43.20
C VAL A 60 10.21 -83.12 43.43
N THR A 61 10.99 -83.96 42.77
CA THR A 61 10.85 -85.42 42.91
C THR A 61 11.38 -85.93 44.26
N ILE A 62 12.35 -85.24 44.88
CA ILE A 62 12.79 -85.52 46.26
C ILE A 62 11.67 -85.19 47.25
N GLU A 63 11.01 -84.05 47.10
CA GLU A 63 9.87 -83.64 47.93
C GLU A 63 8.75 -84.70 47.90
N GLU A 64 8.35 -85.12 46.70
CA GLU A 64 7.29 -86.13 46.50
C GLU A 64 7.66 -87.48 47.14
N ALA A 65 8.87 -87.98 46.88
CA ALA A 65 9.32 -89.28 47.39
C ALA A 65 9.47 -89.29 48.92
N SER A 66 9.92 -88.19 49.51
CA SER A 66 10.06 -88.03 50.96
C SER A 66 8.69 -88.00 51.65
N ASN A 67 7.70 -87.32 51.06
CA ASN A 67 6.33 -87.33 51.57
C ASN A 67 5.71 -88.74 51.56
N ASN A 68 5.92 -89.48 50.47
CA ASN A 68 5.43 -90.84 50.33
C ASN A 68 6.05 -91.77 51.39
N LEU A 69 7.37 -91.70 51.59
CA LEU A 69 8.05 -92.47 52.64
C LEU A 69 7.61 -92.07 54.05
N TRP A 70 7.44 -90.78 54.32
CA TRP A 70 6.90 -90.31 55.59
C TRP A 70 5.53 -90.93 55.88
N GLY A 71 4.63 -90.93 54.89
CA GLY A 71 3.31 -91.56 54.97
C GLY A 71 3.41 -93.06 55.29
N THR A 72 4.24 -93.80 54.55
CA THR A 72 4.43 -95.24 54.74
C THR A 72 5.04 -95.58 56.11
N TYR A 73 6.10 -94.87 56.53
CA TYR A 73 6.72 -95.10 57.84
C TYR A 73 5.77 -94.81 59.00
N LYS A 74 4.92 -93.77 58.87
CA LYS A 74 3.89 -93.45 59.85
C LYS A 74 2.87 -94.58 59.99
N LYS A 75 2.43 -95.18 58.89
CA LYS A 75 1.48 -96.31 58.90
C LYS A 75 2.08 -97.58 59.53
N LEU A 76 3.39 -97.80 59.40
CA LEU A 76 4.12 -98.91 60.03
C LEU A 76 4.48 -98.70 61.52
N GLY A 77 4.19 -97.53 62.10
CA GLY A 77 4.61 -97.19 63.47
C GLY A 77 6.11 -96.90 63.62
N LYS A 78 6.85 -96.73 62.51
CA LYS A 78 8.30 -96.43 62.48
C LYS A 78 8.54 -94.92 62.63
N HIS A 79 8.26 -94.36 63.81
CA HIS A 79 8.22 -92.91 64.04
C HIS A 79 9.51 -92.15 63.73
N SER A 80 10.68 -92.72 64.05
CA SER A 80 11.97 -92.05 63.81
C SER A 80 12.22 -91.81 62.32
N GLN A 81 11.95 -92.82 61.49
CA GLN A 81 12.17 -92.74 60.05
C GLN A 81 11.10 -91.86 59.37
N ALA A 82 9.88 -91.85 59.92
CA ALA A 82 8.87 -90.91 59.47
C ALA A 82 9.35 -89.47 59.70
N LEU A 83 9.84 -89.12 60.89
CA LEU A 83 10.32 -87.77 61.17
C LEU A 83 11.40 -87.31 60.19
N GLU A 84 12.41 -88.15 59.95
CA GLU A 84 13.50 -87.86 59.01
C GLU A 84 12.98 -87.56 57.60
N MET A 85 12.04 -88.37 57.09
CA MET A 85 11.44 -88.14 55.78
C MET A 85 10.53 -86.91 55.75
N HIS A 86 9.90 -86.56 56.88
CA HIS A 86 9.11 -85.35 56.97
C HIS A 86 9.97 -84.09 56.94
N GLU A 87 11.10 -84.10 57.65
CA GLU A 87 12.07 -82.99 57.65
C GLU A 87 12.58 -82.72 56.24
N LEU A 88 12.96 -83.78 55.51
CA LEU A 88 13.40 -83.67 54.12
C LEU A 88 12.31 -83.13 53.18
N TYR A 89 11.05 -83.55 53.37
CA TYR A 89 9.92 -83.02 52.61
C TYR A 89 9.75 -81.50 52.80
N ILE A 90 9.81 -81.01 54.04
CA ILE A 90 9.66 -79.58 54.35
C ILE A 90 10.77 -78.76 53.70
N GLU A 91 12.02 -79.22 53.80
CA GLU A 91 13.18 -78.53 53.24
C GLU A 91 13.04 -78.31 51.72
N MET A 92 12.65 -79.35 50.98
CA MET A 92 12.51 -79.26 49.53
C MET A 92 11.32 -78.37 49.10
N ARG A 93 10.20 -78.45 49.83
CA ARG A 93 9.02 -77.61 49.57
C ARG A 93 9.34 -76.13 49.71
N ASP A 94 10.12 -75.75 50.72
CA ASP A 94 10.48 -74.36 50.97
C ASP A 94 11.38 -73.81 49.84
N SER A 95 12.25 -74.64 49.25
CA SER A 95 13.08 -74.26 48.09
C SER A 95 12.26 -73.98 46.82
N ILE A 96 11.16 -74.70 46.59
CA ILE A 96 10.33 -74.56 45.37
C ILE A 96 9.59 -73.21 45.35
N ASN A 97 9.04 -72.81 46.50
CA ASN A 97 8.22 -71.59 46.61
C ASN A 97 9.01 -70.28 46.38
N SER A 98 10.33 -70.28 46.59
CA SER A 98 11.17 -69.09 46.40
C SER A 98 11.37 -68.70 44.93
N GLU A 99 11.32 -69.67 44.00
CA GLU A 99 11.61 -69.42 42.57
C GLU A 99 10.40 -68.82 41.82
N GLU A 100 9.19 -69.27 42.17
CA GLU A 100 7.95 -68.88 41.48
C GLU A 100 7.62 -67.39 41.70
N ASN A 101 7.78 -66.89 42.93
CA ASN A 101 7.55 -65.48 43.28
C ASN A 101 8.47 -64.52 42.50
N THR A 102 9.71 -64.92 42.23
CA THR A 102 10.67 -64.12 41.46
C THR A 102 10.20 -63.95 40.02
N LYS A 103 9.71 -65.03 39.39
CA LYS A 103 9.21 -65.01 38.00
C LYS A 103 7.94 -64.16 37.86
N ALA A 104 7.04 -64.18 38.85
CA ALA A 104 5.82 -63.39 38.85
C ALA A 104 6.12 -61.87 38.86
N THR A 105 7.09 -61.46 39.68
CA THR A 105 7.50 -60.04 39.80
C THR A 105 8.06 -59.49 38.48
N ILE A 106 8.91 -60.26 37.81
CA ILE A 106 9.51 -59.87 36.52
C ILE A 106 8.42 -59.70 35.44
N ARG A 107 7.43 -60.60 35.40
CA ARG A 107 6.32 -60.50 34.42
C ARG A 107 5.51 -59.23 34.61
N LEU A 108 5.20 -58.87 35.86
CA LEU A 108 4.44 -57.67 36.17
C LEU A 108 5.19 -56.40 35.74
N GLN A 109 6.50 -56.35 35.98
CA GLN A 109 7.32 -55.21 35.58
C GLN A 109 7.39 -55.05 34.06
N LEU A 110 7.57 -56.16 33.32
CA LEU A 110 7.56 -56.15 31.87
C LEU A 110 6.22 -55.67 31.29
N GLN A 111 5.09 -56.10 31.88
CA GLN A 111 3.76 -55.63 31.45
C GLN A 111 3.59 -54.13 31.68
N TYR A 112 3.99 -53.64 32.84
CA TYR A 112 3.91 -52.21 33.16
C TYR A 112 4.76 -51.35 32.22
N GLU A 113 5.99 -51.77 31.93
CA GLU A 113 6.88 -51.06 30.99
C GLU A 113 6.29 -51.02 29.57
N TYR A 114 5.76 -52.15 29.10
CA TYR A 114 5.12 -52.24 27.79
C TYR A 114 3.87 -51.35 27.66
N GLU A 115 2.98 -51.36 28.66
CA GLU A 115 1.79 -50.50 28.65
C GLU A 115 2.14 -49.02 28.67
N LYS A 116 3.16 -48.64 29.44
CA LYS A 116 3.66 -47.27 29.52
C LYS A 116 4.23 -46.79 28.17
N GLU A 117 5.01 -47.62 27.49
CA GLU A 117 5.59 -47.29 26.19
C GLU A 117 4.50 -47.12 25.12
N LYS A 118 3.53 -48.04 25.09
CA LYS A 118 2.39 -47.97 24.16
C LYS A 118 1.58 -46.69 24.35
N ALA A 119 1.24 -46.33 25.59
CA ALA A 119 0.49 -45.11 25.89
C ALA A 119 1.25 -43.84 25.48
N LEU A 120 2.58 -43.84 25.63
CA LEU A 120 3.44 -42.73 25.22
C LEU A 120 3.43 -42.54 23.69
N ASP A 121 3.52 -43.64 22.94
CA ASP A 121 3.51 -43.58 21.48
C ASP A 121 2.14 -43.18 20.92
N GLU A 122 1.04 -43.67 21.50
CA GLU A 122 -0.31 -43.22 21.14
C GLU A 122 -0.48 -41.71 21.38
N ALA A 123 -0.02 -41.20 22.54
CA ALA A 123 -0.06 -39.77 22.85
C ALA A 123 0.80 -38.94 21.88
N ARG A 124 2.00 -39.42 21.52
CA ARG A 124 2.88 -38.77 20.53
C ARG A 124 2.23 -38.71 19.15
N HIS A 125 1.60 -39.80 18.71
CA HIS A 125 0.89 -39.85 17.43
C HIS A 125 -0.27 -38.85 17.41
N GLN A 126 -1.11 -38.85 18.45
CA GLN A 126 -2.22 -37.88 18.55
C GLN A 126 -1.72 -36.42 18.59
N GLN A 127 -0.62 -36.16 19.29
CA GLN A 127 -0.03 -34.82 19.35
C GLN A 127 0.52 -34.38 17.99
N LYS A 128 1.21 -35.27 17.26
CA LYS A 128 1.69 -35.01 15.90
C LYS A 128 0.56 -34.74 14.93
N GLU A 129 -0.51 -35.54 14.96
CA GLU A 129 -1.69 -35.34 14.11
C GLU A 129 -2.35 -33.98 14.37
N LYS A 130 -2.54 -33.61 15.65
CA LYS A 130 -3.07 -32.29 16.01
C LYS A 130 -2.17 -31.15 15.54
N GLN A 131 -0.85 -31.28 15.71
CA GLN A 131 0.10 -30.27 15.20
C GLN A 131 0.05 -30.16 13.68
N GLN A 132 -0.05 -31.28 12.96
CA GLN A 132 -0.13 -31.30 11.51
C GLN A 132 -1.44 -30.68 11.01
N GLN A 133 -2.59 -30.99 11.62
CA GLN A 133 -3.89 -30.37 11.31
C GLN A 133 -3.88 -28.85 11.57
N LEU A 134 -3.26 -28.42 12.67
CA LEU A 134 -3.12 -26.99 12.97
C LEU A 134 -2.25 -26.30 11.91
N ALA A 135 -1.12 -26.91 11.54
CA ALA A 135 -0.21 -26.40 10.52
C ALA A 135 -0.88 -26.33 9.13
N THR A 136 -1.67 -27.33 8.73
CA THR A 136 -2.40 -27.30 7.46
C THR A 136 -3.50 -26.23 7.46
N LEU A 137 -4.21 -26.03 8.57
CA LEU A 137 -5.20 -24.96 8.70
C LEU A 137 -4.56 -23.57 8.59
N PHE A 138 -3.43 -23.34 9.27
CA PHE A 138 -2.69 -22.08 9.14
C PHE A 138 -2.18 -21.86 7.71
N ALA A 139 -1.64 -22.89 7.06
CA ALA A 139 -1.18 -22.81 5.68
C ALA A 139 -2.35 -22.47 4.71
N ALA A 140 -3.51 -23.12 4.87
CA ALA A 140 -4.70 -22.83 4.08
C ALA A 140 -5.22 -21.40 4.32
N GLY A 141 -5.26 -20.95 5.57
CA GLY A 141 -5.66 -19.59 5.93
C GLY A 141 -4.72 -18.52 5.35
N ALA A 142 -3.40 -18.74 5.41
CA ALA A 142 -2.43 -17.86 4.80
C ALA A 142 -2.61 -17.78 3.27
N LEU A 143 -2.84 -18.92 2.61
CA LEU A 143 -3.04 -18.98 1.17
C LEU A 143 -4.34 -18.28 0.74
N ALA A 144 -5.42 -18.39 1.52
CA ALA A 144 -6.65 -17.65 1.31
C ALA A 144 -6.45 -16.13 1.45
N LEU A 145 -5.69 -15.68 2.46
CA LEU A 145 -5.37 -14.26 2.63
C LEU A 145 -4.56 -13.70 1.47
N VAL A 146 -3.57 -14.45 0.97
CA VAL A 146 -2.78 -14.05 -0.21
C VAL A 146 -3.68 -13.91 -1.44
N LEU A 147 -4.63 -14.84 -1.65
CA LEU A 147 -5.59 -14.76 -2.76
C LEU A 147 -6.48 -13.51 -2.66
N VAL A 148 -7.04 -13.23 -1.48
CA VAL A 148 -7.86 -12.03 -1.25
C VAL A 148 -7.06 -10.75 -1.49
N PHE A 149 -5.84 -10.68 -0.97
CA PHE A 149 -4.97 -9.52 -1.15
C PHE A 149 -4.56 -9.33 -2.61
N THR A 150 -4.29 -10.42 -3.33
CA THR A 150 -3.97 -10.40 -4.76
C THR A 150 -5.16 -9.88 -5.57
N LEU A 151 -6.38 -10.37 -5.30
CA LEU A 151 -7.60 -9.88 -5.95
C LEU A 151 -7.85 -8.39 -5.67
N PHE A 152 -7.64 -7.96 -4.42
CA PHE A 152 -7.75 -6.55 -4.04
C PHE A 152 -6.77 -5.66 -4.81
N ILE A 153 -5.48 -6.06 -4.89
CA ILE A 153 -4.47 -5.33 -5.67
C ILE A 153 -4.86 -5.27 -7.14
N LEU A 154 -5.26 -6.38 -7.75
CA LEU A 154 -5.65 -6.42 -9.17
C LEU A 154 -6.84 -5.50 -9.45
N ASN A 155 -7.85 -5.48 -8.57
CA ASN A 155 -8.99 -4.58 -8.71
C ASN A 155 -8.57 -3.11 -8.55
N ARG A 156 -7.75 -2.78 -7.55
CA ARG A 156 -7.22 -1.42 -7.36
C ARG A 156 -6.41 -0.97 -8.58
N LEU A 157 -5.51 -1.81 -9.10
CA LEU A 157 -4.74 -1.51 -10.31
C LEU A 157 -5.65 -1.27 -11.52
N LYS A 158 -6.72 -2.06 -11.69
CA LYS A 158 -7.70 -1.89 -12.77
C LYS A 158 -8.44 -0.55 -12.66
N ILE A 159 -8.86 -0.16 -11.45
CA ILE A 159 -9.52 1.12 -11.19
C ILE A 159 -8.55 2.27 -11.48
N THR A 160 -7.33 2.22 -10.95
CA THR A 160 -6.32 3.26 -11.17
C THR A 160 -5.98 3.42 -12.66
N ARG A 161 -5.87 2.32 -13.41
CA ARG A 161 -5.67 2.37 -14.87
C ARG A 161 -6.84 3.04 -15.59
N ARG A 162 -8.08 2.72 -15.21
CA ARG A 162 -9.28 3.36 -15.79
C ARG A 162 -9.31 4.86 -15.49
N GLN A 163 -9.05 5.24 -14.25
CA GLN A 163 -8.96 6.65 -13.85
C GLN A 163 -7.86 7.38 -14.65
N LYS A 164 -6.67 6.78 -14.77
CA LYS A 164 -5.58 7.35 -15.57
C LYS A 164 -5.98 7.55 -17.02
N ASN A 165 -6.66 6.59 -17.64
CA ASN A 165 -7.10 6.72 -19.03
C ASN A 165 -8.11 7.86 -19.22
N VAL A 166 -9.07 8.01 -18.29
CA VAL A 166 -10.04 9.13 -18.32
C VAL A 166 -9.32 10.46 -18.16
N ILE A 167 -8.38 10.55 -17.22
CA ILE A 167 -7.58 11.77 -17.00
C ILE A 167 -6.76 12.11 -18.25
N GLU A 168 -6.15 11.12 -18.90
CA GLU A 168 -5.38 11.33 -20.11
C GLU A 168 -6.25 11.85 -21.26
N GLN A 169 -7.45 11.29 -21.44
CA GLN A 169 -8.41 11.78 -22.44
C GLN A 169 -8.88 13.22 -22.14
N GLN A 170 -9.23 13.50 -20.88
CA GLN A 170 -9.61 14.85 -20.47
C GLN A 170 -8.46 15.85 -20.66
N LYS A 171 -7.23 15.44 -20.37
CA LYS A 171 -6.03 16.26 -20.58
C LYS A 171 -5.84 16.57 -22.07
N GLN A 172 -5.94 15.57 -22.95
CA GLN A 172 -5.83 15.77 -24.39
C GLN A 172 -6.91 16.72 -24.92
N GLU A 173 -8.15 16.59 -24.44
CA GLU A 173 -9.25 17.49 -24.82
C GLU A 173 -8.97 18.93 -24.36
N VAL A 174 -8.48 19.12 -23.13
CA VAL A 174 -8.12 20.44 -22.59
C VAL A 174 -6.95 21.05 -23.37
N GLU A 175 -5.91 20.27 -23.67
CA GLU A 175 -4.77 20.73 -24.47
C GLU A 175 -5.20 21.16 -25.87
N HIS A 176 -6.09 20.38 -26.51
CA HIS A 176 -6.63 20.72 -27.81
C HIS A 176 -7.46 22.02 -27.77
N LYS A 177 -8.39 22.15 -26.82
CA LYS A 177 -9.18 23.38 -26.64
C LYS A 177 -8.30 24.59 -26.33
N ASN A 178 -7.30 24.43 -25.47
CA ASN A 178 -6.39 25.53 -25.13
C ASN A 178 -5.57 25.98 -26.36
N LYS A 179 -5.16 25.03 -27.21
CA LYS A 179 -4.51 25.34 -28.48
C LYS A 179 -5.44 26.13 -29.40
N GLU A 180 -6.68 25.70 -29.61
CA GLU A 180 -7.65 26.43 -30.45
C GLU A 180 -7.90 27.85 -29.95
N VAL A 181 -8.02 28.04 -28.63
CA VAL A 181 -8.17 29.36 -28.00
C VAL A 181 -6.91 30.21 -28.22
N THR A 182 -5.73 29.64 -28.03
CA THR A 182 -4.46 30.34 -28.24
C THR A 182 -4.30 30.78 -29.70
N ASP A 183 -4.52 29.88 -30.66
CA ASP A 183 -4.45 30.16 -32.09
C ASP A 183 -5.43 31.29 -32.48
N SER A 184 -6.63 31.33 -31.86
CA SER A 184 -7.62 32.39 -32.06
C SER A 184 -7.16 33.74 -31.52
N ILE A 185 -6.51 33.76 -30.35
CA ILE A 185 -5.97 34.99 -29.75
C ILE A 185 -4.75 35.48 -30.55
N GLU A 186 -3.89 34.59 -31.04
CA GLU A 186 -2.80 34.95 -31.96
C GLU A 186 -3.31 35.56 -33.27
N TYR A 187 -4.42 35.05 -33.80
CA TYR A 187 -5.09 35.69 -34.93
C TYR A 187 -5.60 37.09 -34.58
N ALA A 188 -6.24 37.27 -33.42
CA ALA A 188 -6.66 38.58 -32.94
C ALA A 188 -5.47 39.56 -32.80
N LYS A 189 -4.30 39.09 -32.35
CA LYS A 189 -3.08 39.89 -32.31
C LYS A 189 -2.66 40.38 -33.69
N ARG A 190 -2.72 39.53 -34.72
CA ARG A 190 -2.41 39.94 -36.09
C ARG A 190 -3.34 41.06 -36.58
N ILE A 191 -4.62 41.02 -36.19
CA ILE A 191 -5.57 42.09 -36.49
C ILE A 191 -5.20 43.36 -35.73
N GLN A 192 -4.92 43.26 -34.43
CA GLN A 192 -4.52 44.38 -33.58
C GLN A 192 -3.26 45.06 -34.15
N ASP A 193 -2.19 44.30 -34.41
CA ASP A 193 -0.94 44.81 -34.97
C ASP A 193 -1.14 45.52 -36.32
N ALA A 194 -2.11 45.08 -37.13
CA ALA A 194 -2.41 45.67 -38.43
C ALA A 194 -3.16 47.01 -38.35
N VAL A 195 -3.84 47.28 -37.24
CA VAL A 195 -4.56 48.54 -37.00
C VAL A 195 -3.67 49.59 -36.34
N LEU A 196 -2.67 49.16 -35.57
CA LEU A 196 -1.68 50.05 -35.00
C LEU A 196 -0.78 50.67 -36.08
N THR A 197 -0.26 51.86 -35.81
CA THR A 197 0.67 52.54 -36.72
C THR A 197 1.97 51.74 -36.84
N SER A 198 2.41 51.47 -38.07
CA SER A 198 3.62 50.69 -38.31
C SER A 198 4.89 51.42 -37.86
N SER A 199 5.88 50.69 -37.32
CA SER A 199 7.14 51.26 -36.86
C SER A 199 7.86 52.07 -37.94
N GLY A 200 7.88 51.57 -39.18
CA GLY A 200 8.49 52.28 -40.31
C GLY A 200 7.79 53.61 -40.65
N TYR A 201 6.47 53.72 -40.46
CA TYR A 201 5.78 55.00 -40.61
C TYR A 201 6.14 55.97 -39.47
N ILE A 202 6.23 55.47 -38.24
CA ILE A 202 6.59 56.26 -37.06
C ILE A 202 8.01 56.81 -37.18
N GLU A 203 8.98 56.00 -37.61
CA GLU A 203 10.37 56.43 -37.84
C GLU A 203 10.47 57.53 -38.91
N ASN A 204 9.59 57.51 -39.92
CA ASN A 204 9.53 58.59 -40.91
C ASN A 204 8.88 59.86 -40.37
N ALA A 205 7.79 59.72 -39.60
CA ALA A 205 7.05 60.86 -39.05
C ALA A 205 7.82 61.55 -37.91
N LEU A 206 8.48 60.77 -37.05
CA LEU A 206 9.25 61.21 -35.88
C LEU A 206 10.62 60.51 -35.88
N PRO A 207 11.64 61.00 -36.60
CA PRO A 207 12.93 60.29 -36.72
C PRO A 207 13.66 60.03 -35.40
N GLN A 208 13.47 60.88 -34.39
CA GLN A 208 14.06 60.74 -33.06
C GLN A 208 13.01 60.23 -32.06
N ASN A 209 12.57 58.99 -32.24
CA ASN A 209 11.57 58.35 -31.37
C ASN A 209 12.08 57.02 -30.81
N PHE A 210 11.45 56.56 -29.75
CA PHE A 210 11.47 55.16 -29.33
C PHE A 210 10.10 54.79 -28.77
N ILE A 211 9.74 53.50 -28.86
CA ILE A 211 8.51 52.96 -28.28
C ILE A 211 8.89 51.77 -27.39
N LEU A 212 8.45 51.80 -26.14
CA LEU A 212 8.55 50.67 -25.22
C LEU A 212 7.16 50.06 -25.04
N TYR A 213 6.88 48.99 -25.80
CA TYR A 213 5.60 48.31 -25.76
C TYR A 213 5.76 46.87 -25.27
N LYS A 214 5.22 46.57 -24.09
CA LYS A 214 5.35 45.28 -23.39
C LYS A 214 3.99 44.80 -22.87
N PRO A 215 3.15 44.23 -23.75
CA PRO A 215 1.82 43.76 -23.35
C PRO A 215 1.92 42.59 -22.35
N ARG A 216 0.96 42.52 -21.42
CA ARG A 216 0.89 41.46 -20.40
C ARG A 216 0.49 40.11 -20.98
N ASP A 217 -0.46 40.12 -21.91
CA ASP A 217 -0.99 38.94 -22.60
C ASP A 217 -0.63 39.02 -24.10
N ILE A 218 -1.05 38.03 -24.91
CA ILE A 218 -0.78 38.00 -26.37
C ILE A 218 -1.31 39.27 -27.07
N VAL A 219 -2.43 39.81 -26.59
CA VAL A 219 -3.05 41.06 -27.05
C VAL A 219 -3.18 42.03 -25.87
N SER A 220 -3.14 43.34 -26.16
CA SER A 220 -3.11 44.38 -25.11
C SER A 220 -4.34 45.28 -25.13
N GLY A 221 -4.65 45.91 -24.00
CA GLY A 221 -5.49 47.12 -23.98
C GLY A 221 -4.70 48.36 -24.38
N ASP A 222 -3.43 48.40 -24.00
CA ASP A 222 -2.57 49.54 -24.26
C ASP A 222 -2.24 49.63 -25.75
N PHE A 223 -2.24 50.84 -26.30
CA PHE A 223 -1.82 51.06 -27.66
C PHE A 223 -1.19 52.42 -27.88
N TYR A 224 -0.47 52.55 -28.98
CA TYR A 224 0.06 53.81 -29.47
C TYR A 224 -0.48 54.10 -30.86
N TRP A 225 -0.56 55.37 -31.20
CA TRP A 225 -1.02 55.82 -32.51
C TRP A 225 -0.28 57.09 -32.93
N VAL A 226 0.12 57.14 -34.20
CA VAL A 226 0.84 58.26 -34.80
C VAL A 226 0.30 58.57 -36.19
N TYR A 227 0.14 59.85 -36.49
CA TYR A 227 -0.30 60.35 -37.78
C TYR A 227 0.36 61.68 -38.10
N GLN A 228 0.86 61.83 -39.33
CA GLN A 228 1.39 63.09 -39.84
C GLN A 228 0.45 63.66 -40.90
N ASN A 229 0.01 64.90 -40.70
CA ASN A 229 -0.86 65.59 -41.65
C ASN A 229 -0.06 66.28 -42.78
N SER A 230 -0.77 66.83 -43.77
CA SER A 230 -0.17 67.53 -44.91
C SER A 230 0.53 68.85 -44.56
N GLN A 231 0.31 69.37 -43.34
CA GLN A 231 0.91 70.62 -42.86
C GLN A 231 2.25 70.41 -42.15
N ASP A 232 2.73 69.16 -42.08
CA ASP A 232 3.92 68.72 -41.35
C ASP A 232 3.75 68.77 -39.82
N GLN A 233 2.50 68.64 -39.35
CA GLN A 233 2.18 68.45 -37.94
C GLN A 233 2.02 66.95 -37.66
N VAL A 234 2.57 66.52 -36.53
CA VAL A 234 2.53 65.11 -36.12
C VAL A 234 1.67 64.96 -34.87
N PHE A 235 0.64 64.14 -35.00
CA PHE A 235 -0.16 63.67 -33.89
C PHE A 235 0.43 62.37 -33.37
N PHE A 236 0.55 62.25 -32.06
CA PHE A 236 1.01 61.03 -31.43
C PHE A 236 0.33 60.85 -30.07
N THR A 237 0.06 59.59 -29.71
CA THR A 237 -0.59 59.25 -28.46
C THR A 237 -0.20 57.87 -27.98
N VAL A 238 -0.30 57.71 -26.66
CA VAL A 238 -0.31 56.42 -25.97
C VAL A 238 -1.58 56.40 -25.12
N ALA A 239 -2.25 55.25 -25.11
CA ALA A 239 -3.46 55.04 -24.37
C ALA A 239 -3.39 53.72 -23.59
N ASP A 240 -3.86 53.76 -22.34
CA ASP A 240 -4.07 52.63 -21.44
C ASP A 240 -5.57 52.38 -21.36
N CYS A 241 -6.03 51.26 -21.92
CA CYS A 241 -7.46 50.93 -21.93
C CYS A 241 -7.82 50.07 -20.73
N THR A 242 -9.03 50.24 -20.21
CA THR A 242 -9.54 49.40 -19.13
C THR A 242 -9.56 47.92 -19.52
N GLY A 243 -8.95 47.08 -18.68
CA GLY A 243 -8.90 45.63 -18.87
C GLY A 243 -7.58 45.16 -19.49
N HIS A 244 -7.46 43.86 -19.70
CA HIS A 244 -6.31 43.25 -20.37
C HIS A 244 -6.75 42.02 -21.18
N GLY A 245 -5.86 41.49 -22.02
CA GLY A 245 -6.21 40.40 -22.93
C GLY A 245 -7.27 40.82 -23.94
N VAL A 246 -8.17 39.89 -24.28
CA VAL A 246 -9.13 40.07 -25.38
C VAL A 246 -10.07 41.29 -25.20
N PRO A 247 -10.68 41.55 -24.03
CA PRO A 247 -11.51 42.75 -23.84
C PRO A 247 -10.73 44.06 -24.02
N GLY A 248 -9.51 44.12 -23.49
CA GLY A 248 -8.63 45.29 -23.68
C GLY A 248 -8.31 45.50 -25.17
N ALA A 249 -8.02 44.42 -25.90
CA ALA A 249 -7.73 44.50 -27.33
C ALA A 249 -8.89 45.06 -28.16
N PHE A 250 -10.14 44.79 -27.78
CA PHE A 250 -11.29 45.44 -28.41
C PHE A 250 -11.32 46.95 -28.13
N MET A 251 -11.00 47.38 -26.91
CA MET A 251 -10.92 48.79 -26.57
C MET A 251 -9.82 49.52 -27.33
N SER A 252 -8.64 48.89 -27.47
CA SER A 252 -7.54 49.47 -28.24
C SER A 252 -7.89 49.65 -29.71
N MET A 253 -8.58 48.66 -30.28
CA MET A 253 -9.07 48.67 -31.67
C MET A 253 -10.10 49.78 -31.89
N ILE A 254 -11.07 49.91 -30.98
CA ILE A 254 -12.07 50.99 -31.02
C ILE A 254 -11.36 52.35 -30.89
N GLY A 255 -10.46 52.51 -29.93
CA GLY A 255 -9.71 53.75 -29.72
C GLY A 255 -8.91 54.17 -30.95
N SER A 256 -8.15 53.24 -31.55
CA SER A 256 -7.37 53.51 -32.77
C SER A 256 -8.27 53.83 -33.97
N SER A 257 -9.41 53.16 -34.13
CA SER A 257 -10.36 53.45 -35.20
C SER A 257 -11.00 54.84 -35.04
N LEU A 258 -11.40 55.19 -33.81
CA LEU A 258 -11.96 56.50 -33.50
C LEU A 258 -10.94 57.62 -33.71
N LEU A 259 -9.65 57.40 -33.41
CA LEU A 259 -8.61 58.37 -33.72
C LEU A 259 -8.48 58.63 -35.22
N ASN A 260 -8.53 57.58 -36.04
CA ASN A 260 -8.53 57.72 -37.50
C ASN A 260 -9.76 58.51 -37.97
N GLU A 261 -10.95 58.15 -37.52
CA GLU A 261 -12.19 58.85 -37.89
C GLU A 261 -12.15 60.33 -37.46
N ILE A 262 -11.81 60.61 -36.21
CA ILE A 262 -11.91 61.96 -35.63
C ILE A 262 -10.80 62.88 -36.15
N VAL A 263 -9.56 62.40 -36.23
CA VAL A 263 -8.41 63.25 -36.59
C VAL A 263 -8.22 63.30 -38.10
N ILE A 264 -8.37 62.16 -38.80
CA ILE A 264 -8.07 62.07 -40.23
C ILE A 264 -9.30 62.39 -41.08
N GLU A 265 -10.44 61.75 -40.80
CA GLU A 265 -11.64 61.90 -41.64
C GLU A 265 -12.41 63.18 -41.31
N ASN A 266 -12.67 63.44 -40.03
CA ASN A 266 -13.38 64.62 -39.56
C ASN A 266 -12.47 65.85 -39.43
N GLY A 267 -11.14 65.66 -39.45
CA GLY A 267 -10.16 66.74 -39.48
C GLY A 267 -10.05 67.55 -38.18
N ILE A 268 -10.45 67.00 -37.03
CA ILE A 268 -10.33 67.70 -35.73
C ILE A 268 -8.85 67.72 -35.33
N GLN A 269 -8.31 68.92 -35.09
CA GLN A 269 -6.87 69.09 -34.84
C GLN A 269 -6.52 69.39 -33.38
N GLU A 270 -7.49 69.82 -32.58
CA GLU A 270 -7.26 70.22 -31.19
C GLU A 270 -7.37 69.00 -30.24
N PRO A 271 -6.29 68.64 -29.52
CA PRO A 271 -6.27 67.42 -28.71
C PRO A 271 -7.41 67.30 -27.70
N ASP A 272 -7.79 68.38 -27.03
CA ASP A 272 -8.87 68.42 -26.05
C ASP A 272 -10.24 68.08 -26.67
N LYS A 273 -10.48 68.56 -27.90
CA LYS A 273 -11.69 68.24 -28.67
C LYS A 273 -11.67 66.80 -29.15
N VAL A 274 -10.53 66.31 -29.61
CA VAL A 274 -10.37 64.89 -30.00
C VAL A 274 -10.69 63.98 -28.81
N LEU A 275 -10.12 64.24 -27.63
CA LEU A 275 -10.41 63.44 -26.44
C LEU A 275 -11.90 63.50 -26.04
N TYR A 276 -12.54 64.66 -26.20
CA TYR A 276 -13.97 64.84 -25.95
C TYR A 276 -14.84 64.01 -26.89
N GLU A 277 -14.54 64.02 -28.19
CA GLU A 277 -15.25 63.22 -29.19
C GLU A 277 -15.03 61.72 -28.94
N ILE A 278 -13.79 61.27 -28.72
CA ILE A 278 -13.52 59.85 -28.40
C ILE A 278 -14.33 59.42 -27.16
N ARG A 279 -14.37 60.23 -26.10
CA ARG A 279 -15.18 59.93 -24.90
C ARG A 279 -16.65 59.78 -25.26
N THR A 280 -17.19 60.68 -26.07
CA THR A 280 -18.59 60.67 -26.48
C THR A 280 -18.92 59.41 -27.29
N HIS A 281 -18.07 59.08 -28.27
CA HIS A 281 -18.22 57.87 -29.06
C HIS A 281 -18.12 56.60 -28.22
N ILE A 282 -17.15 56.49 -27.30
CA ILE A 282 -17.01 55.33 -26.41
C ILE A 282 -18.24 55.14 -25.52
N ILE A 283 -18.73 56.21 -24.88
CA ILE A 283 -19.93 56.16 -24.03
C ILE A 283 -21.13 55.64 -24.83
N ASN A 284 -21.30 56.13 -26.06
CA ASN A 284 -22.41 55.74 -26.94
C ASN A 284 -22.26 54.30 -27.46
N SER A 285 -21.08 53.93 -27.95
CA SER A 285 -20.78 52.60 -28.49
C SER A 285 -20.91 51.50 -27.44
N LEU A 286 -20.54 51.79 -26.20
CA LEU A 286 -20.64 50.85 -25.08
C LEU A 286 -21.95 50.97 -24.29
N GLY A 287 -22.86 51.86 -24.70
CA GLY A 287 -24.18 52.04 -24.07
C GLY A 287 -24.12 52.41 -22.58
N GLN A 288 -23.10 53.17 -22.16
CA GLN A 288 -22.86 53.45 -20.75
C GLN A 288 -23.89 54.46 -20.21
N THR A 289 -24.77 54.02 -19.32
CA THR A 289 -25.81 54.87 -18.71
C THR A 289 -25.38 55.40 -17.34
N GLY A 290 -24.46 54.68 -16.69
CA GLY A 290 -24.00 54.96 -15.33
C GLY A 290 -24.76 54.22 -14.24
N ALA A 291 -25.62 53.27 -14.63
CA ALA A 291 -26.37 52.46 -13.67
C ALA A 291 -25.43 51.62 -12.79
N THR A 292 -25.91 51.27 -11.60
CA THR A 292 -25.16 50.43 -10.65
C THR A 292 -24.99 49.03 -11.23
N GLY A 293 -23.74 48.62 -11.45
CA GLY A 293 -23.38 47.30 -11.99
C GLY A 293 -23.01 47.27 -13.47
N GLU A 294 -23.10 48.39 -14.19
CA GLU A 294 -22.61 48.49 -15.58
C GLU A 294 -21.07 48.51 -15.64
N ALA A 295 -20.51 47.90 -16.68
CA ALA A 295 -19.10 48.03 -17.01
C ALA A 295 -18.79 49.48 -17.40
N ARG A 296 -17.79 50.06 -16.73
CA ARG A 296 -17.35 51.46 -16.94
C ARG A 296 -16.04 51.47 -17.72
N ASP A 297 -16.03 50.72 -18.82
CA ASP A 297 -14.84 50.59 -19.65
C ASP A 297 -14.51 51.93 -20.31
N GLY A 298 -13.23 52.20 -20.48
CA GLY A 298 -12.74 53.46 -21.01
C GLY A 298 -11.25 53.37 -21.29
N MET A 299 -10.62 54.53 -21.41
CA MET A 299 -9.18 54.61 -21.58
C MET A 299 -8.63 55.88 -20.97
N ASP A 300 -7.40 55.77 -20.50
CA ASP A 300 -6.54 56.88 -20.15
C ASP A 300 -5.62 57.13 -21.35
N MET A 301 -5.36 58.38 -21.68
CA MET A 301 -4.70 58.71 -22.96
C MET A 301 -4.01 60.07 -22.87
N ALA A 302 -2.80 60.16 -23.40
CA ALA A 302 -2.10 61.41 -23.62
C ALA A 302 -2.00 61.68 -25.12
N LEU A 303 -2.69 62.71 -25.61
CA LEU A 303 -2.70 63.07 -27.03
C LEU A 303 -1.92 64.37 -27.24
N CYS A 304 -0.92 64.30 -28.12
CA CYS A 304 -0.07 65.42 -28.48
C CYS A 304 -0.17 65.71 -29.98
N ARG A 305 -0.09 66.99 -30.34
CA ARG A 305 0.12 67.47 -31.70
C ARG A 305 1.36 68.36 -31.71
N LEU A 306 2.42 67.88 -32.35
CA LEU A 306 3.67 68.60 -32.57
C LEU A 306 3.60 69.37 -33.90
N ASP A 307 3.71 70.68 -33.83
CA ASP A 307 3.99 71.53 -34.98
C ASP A 307 5.51 71.67 -35.15
N LYS A 308 6.06 71.01 -36.18
CA LYS A 308 7.50 71.01 -36.47
C LYS A 308 8.03 72.38 -36.88
N LYS A 309 7.19 73.25 -37.45
CA LYS A 309 7.60 74.57 -37.95
C LYS A 309 7.64 75.59 -36.83
N GLU A 310 6.65 75.56 -35.95
CA GLU A 310 6.57 76.46 -34.80
C GLU A 310 7.40 75.97 -33.61
N GLY A 311 7.76 74.68 -33.56
CA GLY A 311 8.43 74.10 -32.40
C GLY A 311 7.50 74.10 -31.19
N LYS A 312 6.28 73.58 -31.36
CA LYS A 312 5.23 73.66 -30.34
C LYS A 312 4.43 72.37 -30.24
N ILE A 313 4.18 71.91 -29.02
CA ILE A 313 3.30 70.79 -28.72
C ILE A 313 1.99 71.33 -28.14
N SER A 314 0.88 71.09 -28.84
CA SER A 314 -0.46 71.17 -28.24
C SER A 314 -0.78 69.82 -27.59
N TYR A 315 -1.18 69.80 -26.33
CA TYR A 315 -1.39 68.57 -25.55
C TYR A 315 -2.72 68.60 -24.79
N ALA A 316 -3.37 67.44 -24.72
CA ALA A 316 -4.44 67.17 -23.76
C ALA A 316 -4.31 65.73 -23.26
N GLY A 317 -4.59 65.51 -21.98
CA GLY A 317 -4.49 64.19 -21.36
C GLY A 317 -5.73 63.83 -20.55
N ALA A 318 -6.10 62.55 -20.60
CA ALA A 318 -7.03 61.87 -19.70
C ALA A 318 -6.19 61.03 -18.73
N TYR A 319 -6.03 61.51 -17.49
CA TYR A 319 -5.10 61.04 -16.44
C TYR A 319 -3.60 61.05 -16.79
N ASN A 320 -3.21 60.57 -17.97
CA ASN A 320 -1.81 60.43 -18.35
C ASN A 320 -1.17 61.80 -18.61
N PRO A 321 0.01 62.10 -18.04
CA PRO A 321 0.71 63.36 -18.23
C PRO A 321 1.59 63.37 -19.49
N LEU A 322 1.96 64.57 -19.94
CA LEU A 322 3.09 64.79 -20.85
C LEU A 322 4.31 65.21 -20.02
N CYS A 323 5.40 64.45 -20.12
CA CYS A 323 6.64 64.72 -19.42
C CYS A 323 7.69 65.26 -20.39
N ILE A 324 8.29 66.41 -20.11
CA ILE A 324 9.39 66.96 -20.91
C ILE A 324 10.64 67.04 -20.04
N ILE A 325 11.72 66.42 -20.51
CA ILE A 325 13.04 66.57 -19.89
C ILE A 325 13.78 67.66 -20.65
N ARG A 326 14.08 68.77 -19.97
CA ARG A 326 14.83 69.91 -20.50
C ARG A 326 16.03 70.17 -19.62
N ASN A 327 17.24 70.14 -20.19
CA ASN A 327 18.50 70.36 -19.46
C ASN A 327 18.67 69.47 -18.21
N GLY A 328 18.11 68.25 -18.23
CA GLY A 328 18.14 67.32 -17.10
C GLY A 328 17.05 67.53 -16.03
N GLU A 329 16.18 68.53 -16.18
CA GLU A 329 15.03 68.76 -15.31
C GLU A 329 13.75 68.23 -15.93
N LEU A 330 12.88 67.63 -15.10
CA LEU A 330 11.58 67.11 -15.51
C LEU A 330 10.50 68.19 -15.35
N VAL A 331 9.84 68.52 -16.46
CA VAL A 331 8.66 69.38 -16.52
C VAL A 331 7.44 68.51 -16.84
N GLU A 332 6.52 68.39 -15.90
CA GLU A 332 5.32 67.56 -16.03
C GLU A 332 4.08 68.42 -16.35
N HIS A 333 3.42 68.10 -17.46
CA HIS A 333 2.15 68.65 -17.91
C HIS A 333 1.02 67.69 -17.56
N LYS A 334 0.35 67.93 -16.43
CA LYS A 334 -0.67 67.02 -15.90
C LYS A 334 -1.88 66.91 -16.81
N GLY A 335 -2.35 65.68 -17.00
CA GLY A 335 -3.63 65.40 -17.64
C GLY A 335 -4.83 65.77 -16.77
N THR A 336 -5.98 65.91 -17.41
CA THR A 336 -7.26 66.08 -16.72
C THR A 336 -7.57 64.80 -15.93
N ARG A 337 -7.93 64.90 -14.64
CA ARG A 337 -8.18 63.73 -13.76
C ARG A 337 -9.54 63.07 -14.04
N ARG A 338 -9.74 62.60 -15.27
CA ARG A 338 -10.97 62.01 -15.81
C ARG A 338 -10.60 61.04 -16.95
N PRO A 339 -11.26 59.87 -17.05
CA PRO A 339 -11.00 58.92 -18.12
C PRO A 339 -11.74 59.32 -19.40
N ILE A 340 -11.38 58.68 -20.51
CA ILE A 340 -12.16 58.65 -21.74
C ILE A 340 -13.16 57.50 -21.62
N GLY A 341 -14.29 57.79 -20.96
CA GLY A 341 -15.39 56.88 -20.69
C GLY A 341 -16.41 57.54 -19.76
N TYR A 342 -17.41 56.79 -19.29
CA TYR A 342 -18.41 57.33 -18.38
C TYR A 342 -17.80 57.78 -17.04
N PHE A 343 -18.09 59.02 -16.65
CA PHE A 343 -17.69 59.59 -15.37
C PHE A 343 -18.83 60.39 -14.73
N LEU A 344 -19.07 60.19 -13.42
CA LEU A 344 -20.13 60.87 -12.67
C LEU A 344 -19.88 62.40 -12.60
N GLY A 345 -20.84 63.19 -13.11
CA GLY A 345 -20.81 64.67 -13.12
C GLY A 345 -20.52 65.30 -14.49
N ARG A 346 -21.51 65.26 -15.41
CA ARG A 346 -21.37 65.60 -16.85
C ARG A 346 -20.70 66.97 -17.14
N SER A 347 -19.92 66.92 -18.23
CA SER A 347 -19.29 67.97 -19.07
C SER A 347 -18.24 68.90 -18.45
N ILE A 348 -17.21 68.35 -17.83
CA ILE A 348 -15.94 69.10 -17.73
C ILE A 348 -15.12 68.76 -18.98
N PRO A 349 -14.78 69.77 -19.81
CA PRO A 349 -13.94 69.57 -20.99
C PRO A 349 -12.54 69.13 -20.57
N PHE A 350 -11.82 68.49 -21.49
CA PHE A 350 -10.39 68.23 -21.29
C PHE A 350 -9.62 69.55 -21.39
N GLU A 351 -8.63 69.74 -20.53
CA GLU A 351 -7.80 70.94 -20.56
C GLU A 351 -6.74 70.84 -21.64
N LYS A 352 -6.76 71.79 -22.58
CA LYS A 352 -5.68 71.96 -23.55
C LYS A 352 -4.52 72.73 -22.94
N GLN A 353 -3.32 72.22 -23.12
CA GLN A 353 -2.07 72.89 -22.77
C GLN A 353 -1.21 73.08 -24.03
N GLU A 354 -0.46 74.17 -24.05
CA GLU A 354 0.41 74.54 -25.18
C GLU A 354 1.83 74.67 -24.64
N VAL A 355 2.76 73.92 -25.23
CA VAL A 355 4.14 73.83 -24.73
C VAL A 355 5.10 74.14 -25.86
N ASN A 356 5.95 75.15 -25.65
CA ASN A 356 7.02 75.47 -26.60
C ASN A 356 8.19 74.50 -26.38
N VAL A 357 8.58 73.78 -27.42
CA VAL A 357 9.72 72.86 -27.39
C VAL A 357 11.00 73.55 -27.83
N GLN A 358 12.10 73.16 -27.21
CA GLN A 358 13.46 73.63 -27.49
C GLN A 358 14.27 72.49 -28.07
N GLU A 359 15.31 72.83 -28.84
CA GLU A 359 16.25 71.83 -29.35
C GLU A 359 16.92 71.10 -28.17
N GLY A 360 16.89 69.76 -28.20
CA GLY A 360 17.38 68.91 -27.11
C GLY A 360 16.35 68.50 -26.06
N ASP A 361 15.11 69.02 -26.12
CA ASP A 361 14.02 68.54 -25.27
C ASP A 361 13.65 67.08 -25.59
N MET A 362 13.38 66.29 -24.56
CA MET A 362 12.86 64.92 -24.70
C MET A 362 11.44 64.86 -24.15
N ALA A 363 10.47 64.57 -25.02
CA ALA A 363 9.07 64.41 -24.65
C ALA A 363 8.73 62.92 -24.43
N TYR A 364 8.05 62.63 -23.32
CA TYR A 364 7.62 61.30 -22.92
C TYR A 364 6.12 61.32 -22.59
N ILE A 365 5.42 60.32 -23.10
CA ILE A 365 4.06 59.97 -22.74
C ILE A 365 4.03 58.48 -22.40
N PHE A 366 3.11 58.09 -21.52
CA PHE A 366 3.04 56.74 -20.97
C PHE A 366 1.65 56.17 -21.10
#